data_AF-A0A3A0CF87-F1
#
_entry.id   AF-A0A3A0CF87-F1
#
_cell.length_a   1.000
_cell.length_b   1.000
_cell.length_c   1.000
_cell.angle_alpha   90.00
_cell.angle_beta   90.00
_cell.angle_gamma   90.00
#
_symmetry.space_group_name_H-M   'P 1'
#
loop_
_entity.id
_entity.type
_entity.pdbx_description
1 polymer ?
#
loop_
_entity_poly.entity_id
_entity_poly.type
_entity_poly.pdbx_seq_one_letter_code
_entity_poly.pdbx_strand_id
1 'polypeptide(L)'
;MLKSFILLVCLGLGGICCHAQEAVPYTPDEPGYHLGTLELARFCLQSGLISQGRALRAEVLKGSQDKGEREGAEKLAQDFDLTQPDAYTAKAWGEYLDRREALQSRRAESAWQALGKAGARHALSHDPGHVEARKAFGHEFLEGVGWLEPKEAQRLRPFVASIKDAPKDNPRKATWAEPFVVVGEHFTLVSDLPWWRVLRYVRLLDRFYEVFFEIAGEFIPRRKSINLIWCCAKAEDFIALSKAVEFPMTAEHEGAYLRWHGYSVINAQRADEVGRLNKAKDNLARTLFHEGTHRLVEMGICGRATAMEAWGNYMEAHGWIVEAIAVIFENLDIKDKGYTLASLEAQRTHCLGRMKKAGTAPQLAALFKQNTSEFGASQPYAVADKYAVAGSIAWYCIFIKKDSYRAAFFGLLIDQYRSDSTGRTFEQRFGLSLEEFENSWKAYALGK
;
A
#
# COMPACT_ATOMS: atom_id res chain seq x y z
N MET A 1 30.08 -15.83 36.99
CA MET A 1 29.91 -14.43 36.55
C MET A 1 29.46 -14.32 35.09
N LEU A 2 30.17 -14.86 34.09
CA LEU A 2 29.73 -14.76 32.68
C LEU A 2 28.38 -15.47 32.40
N LYS A 3 28.16 -16.67 32.97
CA LYS A 3 26.88 -17.40 32.86
C LYS A 3 25.72 -16.65 33.52
N SER A 4 25.94 -16.05 34.69
CA SER A 4 24.94 -15.26 35.43
C SER A 4 24.60 -13.93 34.74
N PHE A 5 25.57 -13.30 34.06
CA PHE A 5 25.37 -12.07 33.29
C PHE A 5 24.55 -12.32 32.02
N ILE A 6 24.84 -13.41 31.29
CA ILE A 6 24.03 -13.84 30.13
C ILE A 6 22.59 -14.18 30.57
N LEU A 7 22.43 -14.86 31.71
CA LEU A 7 21.11 -15.17 32.27
C LEU A 7 20.32 -13.89 32.62
N LEU A 8 20.98 -12.87 33.19
CA LEU A 8 20.36 -11.59 33.54
C LEU A 8 19.94 -10.78 32.30
N VAL A 9 20.75 -10.80 31.24
CA VAL A 9 20.44 -10.16 29.96
C VAL A 9 19.27 -10.87 29.26
N CYS A 10 19.23 -12.21 29.28
CA CYS A 10 18.11 -12.99 28.76
C CYS A 10 16.82 -12.80 29.58
N LEU A 11 16.91 -12.69 30.91
CA LEU A 11 15.77 -12.41 31.81
C LEU A 11 15.19 -11.01 31.58
N GLY A 12 16.04 -9.99 31.41
CA GLY A 12 15.62 -8.62 31.15
C GLY A 12 14.99 -8.43 29.76
N LEU A 13 15.56 -9.04 28.73
CA LEU A 13 15.08 -8.91 27.35
C LEU A 13 13.86 -9.81 27.06
N GLY A 14 13.80 -11.01 27.65
CA GLY A 14 12.64 -11.91 27.57
C GLY A 14 11.41 -11.35 28.28
N GLY A 15 11.59 -10.77 29.48
CA GLY A 15 10.48 -10.18 30.24
C GLY A 15 9.80 -9.01 29.52
N ILE A 16 10.57 -8.14 28.85
CA ILE A 16 10.04 -6.97 28.10
C ILE A 16 9.30 -7.41 26.84
N CYS A 17 9.77 -8.46 26.14
CA CYS A 17 9.08 -8.99 24.97
C CYS A 17 7.82 -9.80 25.32
N CYS A 18 7.75 -10.40 26.52
CA CYS A 18 6.66 -11.30 26.92
C CYS A 18 5.54 -10.63 27.76
N HIS A 19 5.78 -9.48 28.39
CA HIS A 19 4.79 -8.79 29.27
C HIS A 19 4.01 -7.63 28.61
N ALA A 20 3.89 -7.59 27.27
CA ALA A 20 3.08 -6.59 26.55
C ALA A 20 1.54 -6.74 26.76
N GLN A 21 1.10 -7.37 27.86
CA GLN A 21 -0.31 -7.53 28.22
C GLN A 21 -0.77 -6.63 29.36
N GLU A 22 0.11 -6.05 30.18
CA GLU A 22 -0.32 -5.16 31.27
C GLU A 22 0.18 -3.72 31.10
N ALA A 23 -0.75 -2.81 31.39
CA ALA A 23 -0.73 -1.39 31.08
C ALA A 23 0.55 -0.69 31.56
N VAL A 24 1.39 -0.28 30.62
CA VAL A 24 2.21 0.93 30.78
C VAL A 24 1.41 2.08 30.14
N PRO A 25 1.22 3.22 30.84
CA PRO A 25 0.52 4.37 30.28
C PRO A 25 1.38 4.94 29.14
N TYR A 26 1.06 4.56 27.91
CA TYR A 26 1.74 5.05 26.72
C TYR A 26 1.25 6.47 26.39
N THR A 27 2.18 7.42 26.30
CA THR A 27 1.99 8.66 25.54
C THR A 27 2.20 8.37 24.05
N PRO A 28 1.33 8.84 23.15
CA PRO A 28 1.33 8.47 21.73
C PRO A 28 2.53 8.95 20.89
N ASP A 29 3.48 9.68 21.48
CA ASP A 29 4.33 10.61 20.75
C ASP A 29 5.82 10.23 20.70
N GLU A 30 6.22 8.98 21.00
CA GLU A 30 7.63 8.56 20.93
C GLU A 30 7.92 7.59 19.76
N PRO A 31 8.41 8.11 18.61
CA PRO A 31 8.98 7.31 17.54
C PRO A 31 10.23 6.56 18.04
N GLY A 32 10.32 5.26 17.77
CA GLY A 32 11.55 4.46 17.97
C GLY A 32 11.44 3.25 18.90
N TYR A 33 10.44 3.20 19.79
CA TYR A 33 10.23 2.03 20.65
C TYR A 33 9.85 0.77 19.85
N HIS A 34 9.10 0.97 18.76
CA HIS A 34 8.74 -0.05 17.77
C HIS A 34 9.99 -0.73 17.17
N LEU A 35 11.04 0.05 16.95
CA LEU A 35 12.27 -0.41 16.32
C LEU A 35 13.20 -1.11 17.27
N GLY A 36 13.39 -0.55 18.47
CA GLY A 36 14.19 -1.20 19.50
C GLY A 36 13.67 -2.61 19.78
N THR A 37 12.35 -2.79 19.77
CA THR A 37 11.71 -4.09 19.99
C THR A 37 11.87 -5.04 18.79
N LEU A 38 11.74 -4.54 17.56
CA LEU A 38 11.91 -5.34 16.33
C LEU A 38 13.37 -5.74 16.08
N GLU A 39 14.33 -4.84 16.31
CA GLU A 39 15.76 -5.12 16.18
C GLU A 39 16.25 -6.05 17.28
N LEU A 40 15.74 -5.90 18.50
CA LEU A 40 15.99 -6.84 19.58
C LEU A 40 15.48 -8.25 19.23
N ALA A 41 14.25 -8.35 18.70
CA ALA A 41 13.70 -9.63 18.27
C ALA A 41 14.51 -10.26 17.11
N ARG A 42 14.93 -9.46 16.12
CA ARG A 42 15.81 -9.92 15.02
C ARG A 42 17.17 -10.39 15.53
N PHE A 43 17.80 -9.61 16.41
CA PHE A 43 19.09 -9.94 17.03
C PHE A 43 19.00 -11.26 17.80
N CYS A 44 17.98 -11.41 18.65
CA CYS A 44 17.75 -12.65 19.41
C CYS A 44 17.57 -13.88 18.51
N LEU A 45 16.89 -13.72 17.37
CA LEU A 45 16.69 -14.78 16.38
C LEU A 45 17.99 -15.10 15.63
N GLN A 46 18.67 -14.09 15.08
CA GLN A 46 19.88 -14.24 14.26
C GLN A 46 21.09 -14.74 15.04
N SER A 47 21.25 -14.31 16.29
CA SER A 47 22.32 -14.77 17.17
C SER A 47 22.00 -16.12 17.84
N GLY A 48 20.86 -16.74 17.52
CA GLY A 48 20.44 -18.00 18.10
C GLY A 48 20.27 -17.95 19.62
N LEU A 49 20.03 -16.75 20.19
CA LEU A 49 19.98 -16.55 21.64
C LEU A 49 18.82 -17.31 22.30
N ILE A 50 17.74 -17.54 21.55
CA ILE A 50 16.63 -18.40 22.00
C ILE A 50 17.10 -19.85 22.13
N SER A 51 17.82 -20.36 21.12
CA SER A 51 18.39 -21.72 21.14
C SER A 51 19.49 -21.88 22.19
N GLN A 52 20.33 -20.85 22.38
CA GLN A 52 21.35 -20.81 23.42
C GLN A 52 20.74 -20.72 24.82
N GLY A 53 19.67 -19.93 25.01
CA GLY A 53 18.89 -19.87 26.24
C GLY A 53 18.26 -21.21 26.59
N ARG A 54 17.69 -21.93 25.60
CA ARG A 54 17.17 -23.30 25.77
C ARG A 54 18.26 -24.32 26.13
N ALA A 55 19.46 -24.19 25.56
CA ALA A 55 20.61 -25.04 25.89
C ALA A 55 21.16 -24.75 27.31
N LEU A 56 21.26 -23.47 27.68
CA LEU A 56 21.70 -23.04 29.02
C LEU A 56 20.70 -23.47 30.11
N ARG A 57 19.39 -23.44 29.82
CA ARG A 57 18.33 -24.05 30.67
C ARG A 57 18.61 -25.52 30.94
N ALA A 58 18.93 -26.30 29.91
CA ALA A 58 19.19 -27.73 30.06
C ALA A 58 20.44 -28.01 30.90
N GLU A 59 21.46 -27.14 30.85
CA GLU A 59 22.63 -27.20 31.73
C GLU A 59 22.30 -26.83 33.19
N VAL A 60 21.57 -25.74 33.42
CA VAL A 60 21.24 -25.24 34.77
C VAL A 60 20.33 -26.22 35.52
N LEU A 61 19.31 -26.78 34.87
CA LEU A 61 18.38 -27.74 35.48
C LEU A 61 19.05 -29.08 35.84
N LYS A 62 20.07 -29.50 35.06
CA LYS A 62 20.85 -30.71 35.31
C LYS A 62 21.83 -30.59 36.48
N GLY A 63 22.30 -29.38 36.81
CA GLY A 63 23.47 -29.20 37.67
C GLY A 63 23.30 -28.30 38.90
N SER A 64 22.30 -27.42 38.98
CA SER A 64 22.20 -26.47 40.10
C SER A 64 21.48 -27.07 41.32
N GLN A 65 22.08 -26.93 42.51
CA GLN A 65 21.44 -27.23 43.80
C GLN A 65 20.79 -25.99 44.44
N ASP A 66 20.93 -24.82 43.81
CA ASP A 66 20.30 -23.59 44.27
C ASP A 66 18.84 -23.51 43.80
N LYS A 67 17.95 -23.31 44.77
CA LYS A 67 16.50 -23.31 44.53
C LYS A 67 16.04 -22.08 43.73
N GLY A 68 16.65 -20.91 43.95
CA GLY A 68 16.28 -19.68 43.25
C GLY A 68 16.74 -19.67 41.79
N GLU A 69 17.90 -20.25 41.51
CA GLU A 69 18.36 -20.44 40.12
C GLU A 69 17.47 -21.42 39.34
N ARG A 70 16.99 -22.48 40.00
CA ARG A 70 16.04 -23.44 39.40
C ARG A 70 14.67 -22.80 39.12
N GLU A 71 14.10 -22.09 40.09
CA GLU A 71 12.81 -21.40 39.92
C GLU A 71 12.91 -20.31 38.83
N GLY A 72 14.04 -19.59 38.75
CA GLY A 72 14.30 -18.63 37.68
C GLY A 72 14.41 -19.26 36.29
N ALA A 73 15.05 -20.44 36.19
CA ALA A 73 15.16 -21.19 34.93
C ALA A 73 13.81 -21.81 34.50
N GLU A 74 12.97 -22.23 35.43
CA GLU A 74 11.62 -22.74 35.17
C GLU A 74 10.66 -21.64 34.73
N LYS A 75 10.74 -20.44 35.34
CA LYS A 75 9.96 -19.27 34.90
C LYS A 75 10.34 -18.84 33.48
N LEU A 76 11.63 -18.82 33.16
CA LEU A 76 12.12 -18.56 31.81
C LEU A 76 11.60 -19.60 30.80
N ALA A 77 11.44 -20.86 31.22
CA ALA A 77 10.93 -21.94 30.38
C ALA A 77 9.45 -21.73 30.02
N GLN A 78 8.65 -21.21 30.96
CA GLN A 78 7.24 -20.89 30.71
C GLN A 78 7.10 -19.79 29.64
N ASP A 79 7.97 -18.78 29.66
CA ASP A 79 7.97 -17.69 28.68
C ASP A 79 8.48 -18.12 27.28
N PHE A 80 9.45 -19.05 27.22
CA PHE A 80 10.01 -19.57 25.96
C PHE A 80 9.22 -20.72 25.31
N ASP A 81 8.42 -21.47 26.07
CA ASP A 81 7.54 -22.53 25.53
C ASP A 81 6.23 -21.94 24.97
N LEU A 82 5.85 -20.72 25.38
CA LEU A 82 4.73 -19.96 24.80
C LEU A 82 5.04 -19.34 23.42
N THR A 83 6.31 -19.31 23.01
CA THR A 83 6.74 -18.77 21.70
C THR A 83 6.97 -19.90 20.69
N GLN A 84 6.08 -20.01 19.70
CA GLN A 84 6.20 -20.98 18.61
C GLN A 84 7.35 -20.58 17.64
N PRO A 85 8.18 -21.53 17.13
CA PRO A 85 9.49 -21.20 16.56
C PRO A 85 9.51 -20.45 15.21
N ASP A 86 8.44 -20.41 14.42
CA ASP A 86 8.48 -19.89 13.04
C ASP A 86 7.27 -19.02 12.68
N ALA A 87 6.83 -18.18 13.61
CA ALA A 87 5.53 -17.52 13.50
C ALA A 87 5.48 -16.29 12.58
N TYR A 88 6.56 -15.79 11.97
CA TYR A 88 6.52 -14.52 11.21
C TYR A 88 6.50 -14.71 9.69
N THR A 89 5.33 -15.13 9.18
CA THR A 89 4.97 -15.13 7.75
C THR A 89 4.14 -13.87 7.40
N ALA A 90 3.92 -13.57 6.11
CA ALA A 90 2.99 -12.53 5.67
C ALA A 90 1.59 -12.66 6.32
N LYS A 91 1.17 -13.90 6.58
CA LYS A 91 -0.07 -14.24 7.30
C LYS A 91 -0.04 -13.76 8.76
N ALA A 92 1.03 -14.02 9.50
CA ALA A 92 1.14 -13.58 10.89
C ALA A 92 1.33 -12.06 11.02
N TRP A 93 1.93 -11.43 10.02
CA TRP A 93 1.94 -9.97 9.89
C TRP A 93 0.54 -9.42 9.62
N GLY A 94 -0.25 -10.06 8.76
CA GLY A 94 -1.67 -9.76 8.60
C GLY A 94 -2.43 -9.83 9.93
N GLU A 95 -2.31 -10.96 10.65
CA GLU A 95 -2.97 -11.18 11.94
C GLU A 95 -2.50 -10.22 13.05
N TYR A 96 -1.27 -9.73 13.01
CA TYR A 96 -0.77 -8.70 13.93
C TYR A 96 -1.33 -7.31 13.60
N LEU A 97 -1.38 -6.94 12.31
CA LEU A 97 -2.01 -5.68 11.88
C LEU A 97 -3.50 -5.68 12.20
N ASP A 98 -4.19 -6.80 11.99
CA ASP A 98 -5.62 -6.94 12.29
C ASP A 98 -5.88 -6.81 13.81
N ARG A 99 -4.99 -7.33 14.66
CA ARG A 99 -5.05 -7.12 16.12
C ARG A 99 -4.78 -5.67 16.52
N ARG A 100 -3.87 -4.97 15.83
CA ARG A 100 -3.58 -3.55 16.06
C ARG A 100 -4.73 -2.67 15.60
N GLU A 101 -5.31 -2.94 14.43
CA GLU A 101 -6.52 -2.28 13.92
C GLU A 101 -7.68 -2.47 14.92
N ALA A 102 -7.88 -3.69 15.43
CA ALA A 102 -8.87 -3.95 16.47
C ALA A 102 -8.61 -3.22 17.81
N LEU A 103 -7.35 -2.94 18.16
CA LEU A 103 -7.02 -2.14 19.35
C LEU A 103 -7.27 -0.64 19.10
N GLN A 104 -6.91 -0.12 17.92
CA GLN A 104 -7.16 1.26 17.53
C GLN A 104 -8.66 1.54 17.41
N SER A 105 -9.44 0.65 16.79
CA SER A 105 -10.90 0.75 16.74
C SER A 105 -11.52 0.82 18.14
N ARG A 106 -11.05 0.01 19.10
CA ARG A 106 -11.53 0.06 20.50
C ARG A 106 -11.20 1.37 21.21
N ARG A 107 -10.03 1.94 20.94
CA ARG A 107 -9.64 3.26 21.49
C ARG A 107 -10.46 4.39 20.88
N ALA A 108 -10.68 4.36 19.56
CA ALA A 108 -11.54 5.29 18.84
C ALA A 108 -12.98 5.23 19.38
N GLU A 109 -13.51 4.02 19.61
CA GLU A 109 -14.84 3.80 20.18
C GLU A 109 -14.95 4.36 21.61
N SER A 110 -13.94 4.11 22.46
CA SER A 110 -13.91 4.64 23.83
C SER A 110 -13.85 6.17 23.86
N ALA A 111 -13.06 6.78 22.97
CA ALA A 111 -12.97 8.24 22.85
C ALA A 111 -14.28 8.86 22.35
N TRP A 112 -14.94 8.23 21.38
CA TRP A 112 -16.28 8.62 20.92
C TRP A 112 -17.30 8.58 22.07
N GLN A 113 -17.36 7.48 22.80
CA GLN A 113 -18.31 7.31 23.92
C GLN A 113 -18.09 8.34 25.02
N ALA A 114 -16.84 8.70 25.33
CA ALA A 114 -16.53 9.63 26.41
C ALA A 114 -16.75 11.11 26.06
N LEU A 115 -16.58 11.51 24.79
CA LEU A 115 -16.46 12.93 24.41
C LEU A 115 -17.47 13.39 23.35
N GLY A 116 -18.43 12.55 22.94
CA GLY A 116 -19.45 12.91 21.96
C GLY A 116 -18.84 13.43 20.65
N LYS A 117 -19.28 14.57 20.12
CA LYS A 117 -18.79 15.09 18.81
C LYS A 117 -17.28 15.38 18.75
N ALA A 118 -16.65 15.77 19.87
CA ALA A 118 -15.19 15.93 19.91
C ALA A 118 -14.49 14.55 19.84
N GLY A 119 -15.03 13.57 20.57
CA GLY A 119 -14.64 12.16 20.45
C GLY A 119 -14.88 11.58 19.07
N ALA A 120 -15.93 12.01 18.36
CA ALA A 120 -16.21 11.58 16.99
C ALA A 120 -15.13 12.05 16.02
N ARG A 121 -14.63 13.29 16.16
CA ARG A 121 -13.51 13.77 15.33
C ARG A 121 -12.26 12.94 15.56
N HIS A 122 -11.94 12.67 16.82
CA HIS A 122 -10.81 11.82 17.18
C HIS A 122 -10.99 10.38 16.69
N ALA A 123 -12.20 9.83 16.78
CA ALA A 123 -12.51 8.52 16.24
C ALA A 123 -12.35 8.49 14.71
N LEU A 124 -12.83 9.51 14.00
CA LEU A 124 -12.70 9.60 12.54
C LEU A 124 -11.27 9.87 12.06
N SER A 125 -10.41 10.49 12.88
CA SER A 125 -9.00 10.64 12.52
C SER A 125 -8.23 9.31 12.56
N HIS A 126 -8.71 8.34 13.34
CA HIS A 126 -8.10 7.01 13.48
C HIS A 126 -8.84 5.93 12.69
N ASP A 127 -10.16 6.07 12.51
CA ASP A 127 -10.98 5.18 11.70
C ASP A 127 -11.98 6.04 10.90
N PRO A 128 -11.61 6.45 9.67
CA PRO A 128 -12.51 7.21 8.79
C PRO A 128 -13.82 6.48 8.48
N GLY A 129 -13.88 5.16 8.68
CA GLY A 129 -15.05 4.31 8.51
C GLY A 129 -15.90 4.12 9.78
N HIS A 130 -15.51 4.72 10.91
CA HIS A 130 -16.13 4.50 12.21
C HIS A 130 -17.62 4.83 12.18
N VAL A 131 -18.44 3.78 12.25
CA VAL A 131 -19.90 3.84 12.02
C VAL A 131 -20.58 4.84 12.95
N GLU A 132 -20.35 4.74 14.26
CA GLU A 132 -21.05 5.59 15.23
C GLU A 132 -20.61 7.05 15.18
N ALA A 133 -19.31 7.31 15.01
CA ALA A 133 -18.79 8.66 14.80
C ALA A 133 -19.32 9.30 13.50
N ARG A 134 -19.44 8.54 12.41
CA ARG A 134 -20.06 9.01 11.15
C ARG A 134 -21.54 9.37 11.34
N LYS A 135 -22.32 8.49 11.98
CA LYS A 135 -23.72 8.76 12.33
C LYS A 135 -23.88 10.00 13.21
N ALA A 136 -22.94 10.27 14.12
CA ALA A 136 -22.96 11.45 14.97
C ALA A 136 -22.82 12.79 14.21
N PHE A 137 -22.16 12.76 13.06
CA PHE A 137 -22.12 13.88 12.11
C PHE A 137 -23.29 13.89 11.13
N GLY A 138 -24.23 12.95 11.28
CA GLY A 138 -25.36 12.78 10.37
C GLY A 138 -24.96 12.17 9.03
N HIS A 139 -23.75 11.62 8.88
CA HIS A 139 -23.36 11.01 7.61
C HIS A 139 -24.20 9.76 7.32
N GLU A 140 -24.49 9.54 6.04
CA GLU A 140 -25.23 8.38 5.54
C GLU A 140 -24.28 7.44 4.80
N PHE A 141 -24.41 6.14 5.02
CA PHE A 141 -23.66 5.15 4.27
C PHE A 141 -24.41 4.79 2.99
N LEU A 142 -23.76 4.99 1.85
CA LEU A 142 -24.26 4.57 0.54
C LEU A 142 -23.44 3.38 0.04
N GLU A 143 -24.10 2.26 -0.26
CA GLU A 143 -23.42 1.05 -0.70
C GLU A 143 -22.54 1.29 -1.93
N GLY A 144 -21.32 0.76 -1.91
CA GLY A 144 -20.30 0.97 -2.96
C GLY A 144 -19.60 2.33 -2.92
N VAL A 145 -20.21 3.37 -2.34
CA VAL A 145 -19.60 4.73 -2.29
C VAL A 145 -18.98 5.02 -0.92
N GLY A 146 -19.62 4.58 0.17
CA GLY A 146 -19.16 4.77 1.54
C GLY A 146 -19.94 5.84 2.30
N TRP A 147 -19.31 6.43 3.32
CA TRP A 147 -19.92 7.44 4.17
C TRP A 147 -19.92 8.82 3.50
N LEU A 148 -21.10 9.41 3.35
CA LEU A 148 -21.32 10.69 2.68
C LEU A 148 -22.10 11.66 3.60
N GLU A 149 -21.97 12.96 3.37
CA GLU A 149 -22.91 13.93 3.93
C GLU A 149 -24.34 13.68 3.43
N PRO A 150 -25.40 13.96 4.23
CA PRO A 150 -26.79 13.71 3.83
C PRO A 150 -27.17 14.24 2.45
N LYS A 151 -26.77 15.48 2.15
CA LYS A 151 -27.08 16.13 0.88
C LYS A 151 -26.45 15.38 -0.30
N GLU A 152 -25.23 14.88 -0.12
CA GLU A 152 -24.50 14.16 -1.15
C GLU A 152 -25.02 12.72 -1.31
N ALA A 153 -25.33 12.05 -0.20
CA ALA A 153 -26.01 10.75 -0.22
C ALA A 153 -27.35 10.84 -0.95
N GLN A 154 -28.15 11.86 -0.65
CA GLN A 154 -29.43 12.11 -1.31
C GLN A 154 -29.26 12.39 -2.81
N ARG A 155 -28.22 13.13 -3.19
CA ARG A 155 -27.89 13.42 -4.60
C ARG A 155 -27.55 12.16 -5.38
N LEU A 156 -26.70 11.29 -4.82
CA LEU A 156 -26.17 10.12 -5.53
C LEU A 156 -27.09 8.90 -5.52
N ARG A 157 -27.88 8.72 -4.45
CA ARG A 157 -28.75 7.55 -4.25
C ARG A 157 -29.61 7.16 -5.45
N PRO A 158 -30.26 8.09 -6.19
CA PRO A 158 -31.08 7.74 -7.35
C PRO A 158 -30.30 7.14 -8.54
N PHE A 159 -28.97 7.29 -8.54
CA PHE A 159 -28.11 6.90 -9.66
C PHE A 159 -27.28 5.65 -9.39
N VAL A 160 -27.45 5.04 -8.20
CA VAL A 160 -26.74 3.82 -7.81
C VAL A 160 -27.36 2.60 -8.48
N ALA A 161 -26.53 1.82 -9.15
CA ALA A 161 -26.87 0.51 -9.68
C ALA A 161 -25.77 -0.48 -9.35
N SER A 162 -26.13 -1.68 -8.89
CA SER A 162 -25.18 -2.79 -8.84
C SER A 162 -24.86 -3.24 -10.27
N ILE A 163 -23.66 -3.77 -10.50
CA ILE A 163 -23.27 -4.30 -11.81
C ILE A 163 -24.18 -5.46 -12.27
N LYS A 164 -24.79 -6.18 -11.32
CA LYS A 164 -25.71 -7.30 -11.56
C LYS A 164 -27.07 -6.82 -12.04
N ASP A 165 -27.54 -5.70 -11.48
CA ASP A 165 -28.85 -5.12 -11.78
C ASP A 165 -28.77 -4.03 -12.87
N ALA A 166 -27.57 -3.62 -13.24
CA ALA A 166 -27.33 -2.60 -14.25
C ALA A 166 -27.79 -3.10 -15.63
N PRO A 167 -28.69 -2.36 -16.31
CA PRO A 167 -29.23 -2.78 -17.60
C PRO A 167 -28.13 -2.82 -18.66
N LYS A 168 -28.24 -3.72 -19.64
CA LYS A 168 -27.26 -3.79 -20.75
C LYS A 168 -27.15 -2.45 -21.48
N ASP A 169 -28.29 -1.81 -21.72
CA ASP A 169 -28.41 -0.50 -22.34
C ASP A 169 -29.08 0.48 -21.38
N ASN A 170 -28.58 1.70 -21.32
CA ASN A 170 -29.19 2.80 -20.58
C ASN A 170 -29.27 4.02 -21.49
N PRO A 171 -30.47 4.47 -21.89
CA PRO A 171 -30.62 5.60 -22.81
C PRO A 171 -30.36 6.95 -22.12
N ARG A 172 -30.25 6.98 -20.78
CA ARG A 172 -29.98 8.20 -20.04
C ARG A 172 -28.59 8.74 -20.38
N LYS A 173 -28.52 10.04 -20.67
CA LYS A 173 -27.23 10.76 -20.73
C LYS A 173 -26.85 11.19 -19.31
N ALA A 174 -25.73 10.71 -18.81
CA ALA A 174 -25.21 11.16 -17.53
C ALA A 174 -24.56 12.56 -17.65
N THR A 175 -24.54 13.27 -16.54
CA THR A 175 -23.77 14.51 -16.34
C THR A 175 -23.03 14.39 -15.02
N TRP A 176 -22.07 15.26 -14.73
CA TRP A 176 -21.38 15.20 -13.45
C TRP A 176 -22.31 15.45 -12.23
N ALA A 177 -23.35 16.27 -12.41
CA ALA A 177 -24.38 16.49 -11.40
C ALA A 177 -25.27 15.25 -11.18
N GLU A 178 -25.47 14.46 -12.23
CA GLU A 178 -26.26 13.23 -12.26
C GLU A 178 -25.43 12.07 -12.86
N PRO A 179 -24.36 11.62 -12.19
CA PRO A 179 -23.44 10.65 -12.77
C PRO A 179 -24.10 9.26 -12.80
N PHE A 180 -23.47 8.29 -13.45
CA PHE A 180 -23.72 6.90 -13.14
C PHE A 180 -22.90 6.52 -11.90
N VAL A 181 -23.48 5.75 -10.98
CA VAL A 181 -22.77 5.13 -9.86
C VAL A 181 -22.93 3.62 -10.01
N VAL A 182 -21.91 2.95 -10.55
CA VAL A 182 -21.97 1.50 -10.78
C VAL A 182 -21.08 0.77 -9.79
N VAL A 183 -21.73 -0.05 -8.96
CA VAL A 183 -21.08 -0.83 -7.90
C VAL A 183 -20.74 -2.22 -8.43
N GLY A 184 -19.45 -2.48 -8.63
CA GLY A 184 -18.88 -3.79 -8.92
C GLY A 184 -18.66 -4.64 -7.67
N GLU A 185 -17.98 -5.77 -7.83
CA GLU A 185 -17.62 -6.65 -6.71
C GLU A 185 -16.53 -6.06 -5.84
N HIS A 186 -15.53 -5.41 -6.46
CA HIS A 186 -14.37 -4.86 -5.78
C HIS A 186 -14.26 -3.35 -5.96
N PHE A 187 -14.74 -2.81 -7.09
CA PHE A 187 -14.66 -1.39 -7.40
C PHE A 187 -16.04 -0.75 -7.55
N THR A 188 -16.14 0.53 -7.21
CA THR A 188 -17.28 1.38 -7.57
C THR A 188 -16.80 2.49 -8.49
N LEU A 189 -17.47 2.64 -9.64
CA LEU A 189 -17.16 3.68 -10.62
C LEU A 189 -18.27 4.73 -10.64
N VAL A 190 -17.90 5.96 -10.29
CA VAL A 190 -18.78 7.14 -10.41
C VAL A 190 -18.35 7.94 -11.63
N SER A 191 -19.20 8.05 -12.64
CA SER A 191 -18.80 8.63 -13.92
C SER A 191 -19.95 9.16 -14.75
N ASP A 192 -19.70 10.22 -15.50
CA ASP A 192 -20.57 10.78 -16.53
C ASP A 192 -20.17 10.34 -17.96
N LEU A 193 -19.30 9.32 -18.09
CA LEU A 193 -19.00 8.68 -19.36
C LEU A 193 -20.24 8.01 -19.98
N PRO A 194 -20.23 7.75 -21.31
CA PRO A 194 -21.26 6.93 -21.94
C PRO A 194 -21.45 5.59 -21.21
N TRP A 195 -22.71 5.18 -21.04
CA TRP A 195 -23.09 4.00 -20.25
C TRP A 195 -22.26 2.74 -20.56
N TRP A 196 -22.05 2.45 -21.85
CA TRP A 196 -21.28 1.29 -22.29
C TRP A 196 -19.82 1.34 -21.83
N ARG A 197 -19.21 2.53 -21.72
CA ARG A 197 -17.84 2.69 -21.16
C ARG A 197 -17.84 2.44 -19.67
N VAL A 198 -18.80 2.99 -18.94
CA VAL A 198 -18.91 2.79 -17.48
C VAL A 198 -19.03 1.29 -17.16
N LEU A 199 -19.96 0.59 -17.81
CA LEU A 199 -20.13 -0.85 -17.64
C LEU A 199 -18.88 -1.65 -18.03
N ARG A 200 -18.23 -1.26 -19.13
CA ARG A 200 -17.00 -1.92 -19.58
C ARG A 200 -15.89 -1.78 -18.53
N TYR A 201 -15.65 -0.58 -18.02
CA TYR A 201 -14.53 -0.31 -17.13
C TYR A 201 -14.74 -0.83 -15.71
N VAL A 202 -15.96 -0.78 -15.16
CA VAL A 202 -16.21 -1.38 -13.83
C VAL A 202 -16.01 -2.91 -13.86
N ARG A 203 -16.47 -3.59 -14.93
CA ARG A 203 -16.18 -5.02 -15.14
C ARG A 203 -14.68 -5.28 -15.29
N LEU A 204 -13.99 -4.40 -16.01
CA LEU A 204 -12.56 -4.52 -16.24
C LEU A 204 -11.75 -4.36 -14.94
N LEU A 205 -12.15 -3.41 -14.09
CA LEU A 205 -11.56 -3.15 -12.77
C LEU A 205 -11.75 -4.32 -11.79
N ASP A 206 -12.95 -4.92 -11.76
CA ASP A 206 -13.19 -6.11 -10.92
C ASP A 206 -12.30 -7.28 -11.35
N ARG A 207 -12.05 -7.45 -12.65
CA ARG A 207 -11.12 -8.49 -13.13
C ARG A 207 -9.67 -8.13 -12.86
N PHE A 208 -9.32 -6.85 -12.96
CA PHE A 208 -8.01 -6.35 -12.60
C PHE A 208 -7.67 -6.64 -11.13
N TYR A 209 -8.64 -6.53 -10.21
CA TYR A 209 -8.47 -6.90 -8.81
C TYR A 209 -7.86 -8.30 -8.65
N GLU A 210 -8.43 -9.30 -9.33
CA GLU A 210 -7.94 -10.67 -9.24
C GLU A 210 -6.53 -10.83 -9.83
N VAL A 211 -6.26 -10.20 -10.98
CA VAL A 211 -4.92 -10.23 -11.60
C VAL A 211 -3.88 -9.56 -10.69
N PHE A 212 -4.23 -8.43 -10.08
CA PHE A 212 -3.36 -7.73 -9.14
C PHE A 212 -2.96 -8.65 -7.98
N PHE A 213 -3.93 -9.31 -7.34
CA PHE A 213 -3.64 -10.19 -6.21
C PHE A 213 -3.04 -11.53 -6.61
N GLU A 214 -3.18 -12.00 -7.84
CA GLU A 214 -2.39 -13.12 -8.36
C GLU A 214 -0.88 -12.76 -8.39
N ILE A 215 -0.54 -11.52 -8.76
CA ILE A 215 0.84 -11.07 -8.88
C ILE A 215 1.42 -10.56 -7.55
N ALA A 216 0.66 -9.78 -6.79
CA ALA A 216 1.16 -9.09 -5.60
C ALA A 216 0.64 -9.68 -4.28
N GLY A 217 -0.34 -10.58 -4.31
CA GLY A 217 -1.08 -11.03 -3.12
C GLY A 217 -0.29 -11.82 -2.09
N GLU A 218 0.88 -12.35 -2.48
CA GLU A 218 1.84 -12.96 -1.55
C GLU A 218 2.39 -11.93 -0.53
N PHE A 219 2.52 -10.67 -0.95
CA PHE A 219 3.12 -9.59 -0.17
C PHE A 219 2.11 -8.53 0.28
N ILE A 220 1.08 -8.31 -0.53
CA ILE A 220 0.04 -7.31 -0.30
C ILE A 220 -1.25 -8.04 0.07
N PRO A 221 -1.72 -7.94 1.32
CA PRO A 221 -2.88 -8.72 1.76
C PRO A 221 -4.17 -8.20 1.14
N ARG A 222 -5.07 -9.13 0.82
CA ARG A 222 -6.43 -8.79 0.39
C ARG A 222 -7.20 -8.22 1.57
N ARG A 223 -7.65 -6.97 1.48
CA ARG A 223 -8.54 -6.35 2.47
C ARG A 223 -9.89 -6.00 1.85
N LYS A 224 -10.96 -6.22 2.61
CA LYS A 224 -12.30 -5.77 2.22
C LYS A 224 -12.41 -4.27 2.44
N SER A 225 -12.60 -3.52 1.38
CA SER A 225 -12.79 -2.07 1.44
C SER A 225 -13.52 -1.58 0.19
N ILE A 226 -13.94 -0.33 0.25
CA ILE A 226 -14.48 0.39 -0.90
C ILE A 226 -13.30 0.90 -1.74
N ASN A 227 -13.24 0.46 -3.00
CA ASN A 227 -12.34 1.01 -4.01
C ASN A 227 -13.16 1.91 -4.93
N LEU A 228 -13.26 3.18 -4.57
CA LEU A 228 -14.07 4.16 -5.30
C LEU A 228 -13.22 4.86 -6.37
N ILE A 229 -13.74 4.96 -7.59
CA ILE A 229 -13.11 5.73 -8.67
C ILE A 229 -14.12 6.75 -9.21
N TRP A 230 -13.76 8.01 -9.13
CA TRP A 230 -14.45 9.13 -9.76
C TRP A 230 -13.83 9.37 -11.13
N CYS A 231 -14.54 9.03 -12.21
CA CYS A 231 -14.02 9.18 -13.57
C CYS A 231 -14.83 10.23 -14.33
N CYS A 232 -14.31 11.45 -14.37
CA CYS A 232 -14.94 12.57 -15.05
C CYS A 232 -14.67 12.49 -16.56
N ALA A 233 -15.73 12.60 -17.36
CA ALA A 233 -15.64 12.61 -18.82
C ALA A 233 -14.90 13.84 -19.33
N LYS A 234 -15.02 14.98 -18.64
CA LYS A 234 -14.44 16.27 -19.02
C LYS A 234 -13.38 16.75 -18.02
N ALA A 235 -12.39 17.49 -18.53
CA ALA A 235 -11.34 18.07 -17.69
C ALA A 235 -11.88 19.11 -16.68
N GLU A 236 -12.93 19.86 -17.04
CA GLU A 236 -13.52 20.89 -16.16
C GLU A 236 -14.12 20.29 -14.88
N ASP A 237 -14.88 19.20 -15.01
CA ASP A 237 -15.47 18.48 -13.88
C ASP A 237 -14.38 17.85 -12.99
N PHE A 238 -13.33 17.31 -13.60
CA PHE A 238 -12.14 16.83 -12.90
C PHE A 238 -11.49 17.93 -12.07
N ILE A 239 -11.26 19.11 -12.66
CA ILE A 239 -10.67 20.27 -11.95
C ILE A 239 -11.58 20.73 -10.82
N ALA A 240 -12.88 20.85 -11.07
CA ALA A 240 -13.85 21.25 -10.04
C ALA A 240 -13.88 20.26 -8.87
N LEU A 241 -13.90 18.95 -9.15
CA LEU A 241 -13.86 17.93 -8.12
C LEU A 241 -12.53 17.97 -7.35
N SER A 242 -11.40 18.11 -8.04
CA SER A 242 -10.07 18.18 -7.42
C SER A 242 -9.97 19.32 -6.38
N LYS A 243 -10.59 20.48 -6.69
CA LYS A 243 -10.68 21.62 -5.76
C LYS A 243 -11.58 21.31 -4.57
N ALA A 244 -12.73 20.67 -4.80
CA ALA A 244 -13.66 20.29 -3.74
C ALA A 244 -13.05 19.26 -2.76
N VAL A 245 -12.11 18.46 -3.26
CA VAL A 245 -11.31 17.54 -2.42
C VAL A 245 -9.97 18.17 -2.02
N GLU A 246 -9.87 19.50 -1.94
CA GLU A 246 -8.74 20.26 -1.39
C GLU A 246 -7.37 19.93 -2.00
N PHE A 247 -7.33 19.43 -3.24
CA PHE A 247 -6.10 19.19 -3.99
C PHE A 247 -6.26 19.75 -5.41
N PRO A 248 -6.09 21.08 -5.59
CA PRO A 248 -6.43 21.73 -6.84
C PRO A 248 -5.52 21.25 -7.98
N MET A 249 -6.09 20.52 -8.93
CA MET A 249 -5.43 20.08 -10.15
C MET A 249 -5.70 21.05 -11.30
N THR A 250 -4.81 21.06 -12.29
CA THR A 250 -5.00 21.76 -13.57
C THR A 250 -5.29 20.77 -14.70
N ALA A 251 -5.74 21.28 -15.86
CA ALA A 251 -5.99 20.47 -17.06
C ALA A 251 -4.75 19.74 -17.59
N GLU A 252 -3.54 20.20 -17.23
CA GLU A 252 -2.27 19.70 -17.75
C GLU A 252 -1.72 18.48 -16.98
N HIS A 253 -2.23 18.21 -15.77
CA HIS A 253 -1.84 17.03 -15.02
C HIS A 253 -2.27 15.76 -15.80
N GLU A 254 -1.49 14.67 -15.70
CA GLU A 254 -1.54 13.47 -16.59
C GLU A 254 -2.85 12.66 -16.58
N GLY A 255 -3.93 13.22 -16.04
CA GLY A 255 -5.27 12.73 -16.23
C GLY A 255 -5.77 11.84 -15.09
N ALA A 256 -5.09 11.84 -13.96
CA ALA A 256 -5.49 11.13 -12.77
C ALA A 256 -4.92 11.76 -11.50
N TYR A 257 -5.59 11.47 -10.39
CA TYR A 257 -5.19 11.80 -9.04
C TYR A 257 -5.70 10.73 -8.07
N LEU A 258 -4.92 10.44 -7.05
CA LEU A 258 -5.33 9.64 -5.92
C LEU A 258 -5.34 10.52 -4.67
N ARG A 259 -6.50 10.68 -4.01
CA ARG A 259 -6.53 11.16 -2.62
C ARG A 259 -6.65 9.95 -1.73
N TRP A 260 -5.81 9.88 -0.70
CA TRP A 260 -5.79 8.84 0.34
C TRP A 260 -7.01 8.96 1.30
N HIS A 261 -8.21 9.16 0.75
CA HIS A 261 -9.53 9.14 1.41
C HIS A 261 -10.40 8.00 0.89
N GLY A 262 -9.77 7.06 0.20
CA GLY A 262 -10.43 5.88 -0.32
C GLY A 262 -10.93 5.97 -1.75
N TYR A 263 -10.44 6.94 -2.53
CA TYR A 263 -10.87 7.11 -3.92
C TYR A 263 -9.78 7.65 -4.88
N SER A 264 -9.87 7.23 -6.13
CA SER A 264 -9.14 7.83 -7.26
C SER A 264 -10.05 8.80 -8.02
N VAL A 265 -9.49 9.85 -8.59
CA VAL A 265 -10.15 10.81 -9.47
C VAL A 265 -9.44 10.79 -10.82
N ILE A 266 -10.18 10.58 -11.91
CA ILE A 266 -9.65 10.35 -13.26
C ILE A 266 -10.27 11.36 -14.23
N ASN A 267 -9.46 11.95 -15.08
CA ASN A 267 -9.84 12.77 -16.22
C ASN A 267 -9.80 11.91 -17.49
N ALA A 268 -10.96 11.39 -17.90
CA ALA A 268 -11.06 10.51 -19.05
C ALA A 268 -10.70 11.20 -20.37
N GLN A 269 -11.07 12.48 -20.54
CA GLN A 269 -10.71 13.25 -21.72
C GLN A 269 -9.19 13.29 -21.91
N ARG A 270 -8.45 13.62 -20.85
CA ARG A 270 -6.98 13.67 -20.90
C ARG A 270 -6.38 12.30 -21.18
N ALA A 271 -6.89 11.25 -20.54
CA ALA A 271 -6.44 9.89 -20.79
C ALA A 271 -6.64 9.51 -22.27
N ASP A 272 -7.80 9.81 -22.86
CA ASP A 272 -8.09 9.54 -24.28
C ASP A 272 -7.23 10.39 -25.24
N GLU A 273 -6.96 11.65 -24.90
CA GLU A 273 -6.05 12.53 -25.66
C GLU A 273 -4.64 11.98 -25.70
N VAL A 274 -4.06 11.63 -24.54
CA VAL A 274 -2.74 11.01 -24.45
C VAL A 274 -2.70 9.68 -25.20
N GLY A 275 -3.77 8.89 -25.08
CA GLY A 275 -3.90 7.63 -25.81
C GLY A 275 -3.82 7.81 -27.33
N ARG A 276 -4.51 8.82 -27.86
CA ARG A 276 -4.45 9.16 -29.30
C ARG A 276 -3.05 9.59 -29.74
N LEU A 277 -2.38 10.44 -28.95
CA LEU A 277 -1.02 10.90 -29.25
C LEU A 277 -0.01 9.74 -29.26
N ASN A 278 -0.15 8.82 -28.31
CA ASN A 278 0.75 7.67 -28.15
C ASN A 278 0.33 6.45 -28.98
N LYS A 279 -0.77 6.53 -29.75
CA LYS A 279 -1.38 5.41 -30.48
C LYS A 279 -1.70 4.21 -29.57
N ALA A 280 -2.03 4.47 -28.31
CA ALA A 280 -2.46 3.44 -27.36
C ALA A 280 -3.95 3.13 -27.56
N LYS A 281 -4.30 1.84 -27.65
CA LYS A 281 -5.64 1.37 -28.01
C LYS A 281 -6.72 1.75 -26.99
N ASP A 282 -6.38 1.80 -25.69
CA ASP A 282 -7.33 2.16 -24.62
C ASP A 282 -6.58 2.75 -23.42
N ASN A 283 -6.17 4.01 -23.53
CA ASN A 283 -5.34 4.63 -22.51
C ASN A 283 -6.09 4.87 -21.19
N LEU A 284 -7.41 5.04 -21.23
CA LEU A 284 -8.21 5.15 -20.00
C LEU A 284 -8.18 3.87 -19.18
N ALA A 285 -8.28 2.67 -19.79
CA ALA A 285 -8.09 1.41 -19.05
C ALA A 285 -6.74 1.37 -18.32
N ARG A 286 -5.69 1.87 -18.97
CA ARG A 286 -4.33 1.87 -18.43
C ARG A 286 -4.21 2.80 -17.24
N THR A 287 -4.74 4.02 -17.35
CA THR A 287 -4.81 4.96 -16.24
C THR A 287 -5.63 4.38 -15.07
N LEU A 288 -6.75 3.70 -15.35
CA LEU A 288 -7.54 3.03 -14.32
C LEU A 288 -6.78 1.92 -13.60
N PHE A 289 -5.98 1.11 -14.31
CA PHE A 289 -5.13 0.10 -13.68
C PHE A 289 -3.98 0.70 -12.88
N HIS A 290 -3.37 1.77 -13.40
CA HIS A 290 -2.30 2.49 -12.72
C HIS A 290 -2.79 3.02 -11.36
N GLU A 291 -3.86 3.80 -11.36
CA GLU A 291 -4.40 4.37 -10.10
C GLU A 291 -5.06 3.32 -9.20
N GLY A 292 -5.70 2.33 -9.81
CA GLY A 292 -6.24 1.18 -9.09
C GLY A 292 -5.14 0.41 -8.36
N THR A 293 -3.94 0.31 -8.94
CA THR A 293 -2.80 -0.31 -8.28
C THR A 293 -2.41 0.42 -7.01
N HIS A 294 -2.24 1.75 -7.07
CA HIS A 294 -1.92 2.56 -5.88
C HIS A 294 -2.95 2.34 -4.77
N ARG A 295 -4.24 2.32 -5.13
CA ARG A 295 -5.32 2.06 -4.17
C ARG A 295 -5.23 0.68 -3.52
N LEU A 296 -5.00 -0.37 -4.30
CA LEU A 296 -4.92 -1.73 -3.77
C LEU A 296 -3.68 -1.94 -2.89
N VAL A 297 -2.55 -1.34 -3.27
CA VAL A 297 -1.30 -1.39 -2.49
C VAL A 297 -1.48 -0.71 -1.14
N GLU A 298 -1.99 0.53 -1.13
CA GLU A 298 -2.27 1.28 0.09
C GLU A 298 -3.22 0.53 1.00
N MET A 299 -4.36 0.10 0.48
CA MET A 299 -5.32 -0.62 1.32
C MET A 299 -4.73 -1.88 1.90
N GLY A 300 -4.00 -2.67 1.11
CA GLY A 300 -3.38 -3.89 1.60
C GLY A 300 -2.40 -3.61 2.73
N ILE A 301 -1.49 -2.64 2.53
CA ILE A 301 -0.36 -2.39 3.42
C ILE A 301 -0.75 -1.56 4.65
N CYS A 302 -1.54 -0.51 4.45
CA CYS A 302 -1.88 0.51 5.44
C CYS A 302 -3.23 0.25 6.13
N GLY A 303 -4.14 -0.52 5.52
CA GLY A 303 -5.49 -0.70 6.03
C GLY A 303 -6.40 0.52 5.77
N ARG A 304 -7.51 0.63 6.50
CA ARG A 304 -8.50 1.72 6.32
C ARG A 304 -8.13 3.04 7.01
N ALA A 305 -7.23 2.99 7.99
CA ALA A 305 -7.08 3.98 9.05
C ALA A 305 -5.91 4.96 8.88
N THR A 306 -4.82 4.57 8.20
CA THR A 306 -3.54 5.31 8.28
C THR A 306 -3.20 6.12 7.03
N ALA A 307 -4.15 6.24 6.10
CA ALA A 307 -3.98 6.90 4.81
C ALA A 307 -3.51 8.37 4.92
N MET A 308 -3.89 9.07 5.99
CA MET A 308 -3.51 10.48 6.22
C MET A 308 -2.18 10.66 7.00
N GLU A 309 -1.90 9.85 8.02
CA GLU A 309 -0.65 9.96 8.80
C GLU A 309 0.56 9.41 8.03
N ALA A 310 0.36 8.40 7.18
CA ALA A 310 1.40 7.91 6.27
C ALA A 310 1.82 8.96 5.21
N TRP A 311 0.99 9.98 4.94
CA TRP A 311 1.25 10.98 3.91
C TRP A 311 2.40 11.92 4.25
N GLY A 312 2.55 12.32 5.53
CA GLY A 312 3.63 13.20 5.97
C GLY A 312 5.02 12.60 5.69
N ASN A 313 5.16 11.29 5.87
CA ASN A 313 6.43 10.60 5.75
C ASN A 313 6.64 9.94 4.36
N TYR A 314 5.56 9.61 3.63
CA TYR A 314 5.59 9.15 2.23
C TYR A 314 6.23 10.17 1.28
N MET A 315 6.07 11.46 1.57
CA MET A 315 6.56 12.57 0.77
C MET A 315 8.06 12.86 0.95
N GLU A 316 8.79 12.07 1.74
CA GLU A 316 10.19 12.37 2.06
C GLU A 316 11.22 11.61 1.19
N ALA A 317 10.88 10.44 0.61
CA ALA A 317 11.81 9.66 -0.24
C ALA A 317 11.10 8.60 -1.13
N HIS A 318 11.84 8.04 -2.10
CA HIS A 318 11.47 6.88 -2.93
C HIS A 318 10.17 6.95 -3.74
N GLY A 319 9.81 8.12 -4.30
CA GLY A 319 8.64 8.24 -5.19
C GLY A 319 8.64 7.23 -6.34
N TRP A 320 9.84 6.81 -6.79
CA TRP A 320 10.01 5.82 -7.84
C TRP A 320 9.34 4.47 -7.56
N ILE A 321 9.38 3.94 -6.33
CA ILE A 321 8.95 2.55 -6.07
C ILE A 321 7.43 2.43 -6.10
N VAL A 322 6.75 3.51 -5.71
CA VAL A 322 5.31 3.60 -5.70
C VAL A 322 4.79 3.68 -7.13
N GLU A 323 5.40 4.52 -7.96
CA GLU A 323 5.09 4.55 -9.39
C GLU A 323 5.50 3.26 -10.11
N ALA A 324 6.61 2.65 -9.72
CA ALA A 324 7.11 1.42 -10.34
C ALA A 324 6.10 0.27 -10.29
N ILE A 325 5.44 0.06 -9.15
CA ILE A 325 4.44 -1.01 -9.00
C ILE A 325 3.18 -0.73 -9.84
N ALA A 326 2.76 0.53 -9.99
CA ALA A 326 1.62 0.87 -10.84
C ALA A 326 1.92 0.71 -12.34
N VAL A 327 3.13 1.10 -12.76
CA VAL A 327 3.55 1.06 -14.17
C VAL A 327 3.52 -0.35 -14.76
N ILE A 328 3.81 -1.41 -13.99
CA ILE A 328 3.81 -2.78 -14.55
C ILE A 328 2.43 -3.24 -15.02
N PHE A 329 1.34 -2.67 -14.50
CA PHE A 329 -0.02 -3.04 -14.88
C PHE A 329 -0.57 -2.21 -16.05
N GLU A 330 0.13 -1.16 -16.49
CA GLU A 330 -0.31 -0.26 -17.57
C GLU A 330 -0.47 -0.97 -18.93
N ASN A 331 0.14 -2.13 -19.13
CA ASN A 331 0.04 -2.89 -20.39
C ASN A 331 -0.79 -4.17 -20.24
N LEU A 332 -1.57 -4.27 -19.15
CA LEU A 332 -2.41 -5.42 -18.90
C LEU A 332 -3.56 -5.48 -19.92
N ASP A 333 -3.68 -6.61 -20.63
CA ASP A 333 -4.82 -6.89 -21.51
C ASP A 333 -5.64 -8.04 -20.92
N ILE A 334 -6.84 -7.73 -20.43
CA ILE A 334 -7.76 -8.69 -19.81
C ILE A 334 -8.81 -9.12 -20.83
N LYS A 335 -8.95 -10.42 -21.05
CA LYS A 335 -9.90 -11.06 -21.97
C LYS A 335 -10.82 -12.00 -21.22
N ASP A 336 -11.96 -12.38 -21.80
CA ASP A 336 -12.95 -13.27 -21.16
C ASP A 336 -12.36 -14.55 -20.54
N LYS A 337 -11.28 -15.11 -21.09
CA LYS A 337 -10.63 -16.33 -20.58
C LYS A 337 -9.19 -16.13 -20.10
N GLY A 338 -8.86 -15.00 -19.48
CA GLY A 338 -7.56 -14.78 -18.84
C GLY A 338 -7.00 -13.39 -19.11
N TYR A 339 -5.70 -13.21 -18.91
CA TYR A 339 -5.03 -11.95 -19.17
C TYR A 339 -3.66 -12.17 -19.82
N THR A 340 -3.16 -11.13 -20.47
CA THR A 340 -1.76 -11.08 -20.93
C THR A 340 -1.07 -9.88 -20.32
N LEU A 341 0.09 -10.12 -19.72
CA LEU A 341 1.00 -9.10 -19.22
C LEU A 341 2.43 -9.51 -19.62
N ALA A 342 2.86 -9.12 -20.81
CA ALA A 342 4.10 -9.61 -21.42
C ALA A 342 5.26 -8.61 -21.40
N SER A 343 4.96 -7.31 -21.25
CA SER A 343 5.96 -6.25 -21.20
C SER A 343 5.40 -5.01 -20.54
N LEU A 344 6.28 -4.06 -20.24
CA LEU A 344 5.89 -2.67 -20.06
C LEU A 344 5.19 -2.13 -21.30
N GLU A 345 4.45 -1.04 -21.13
CA GLU A 345 3.78 -0.43 -22.26
C GLU A 345 4.75 0.22 -23.26
N ALA A 346 4.30 0.36 -24.51
CA ALA A 346 4.98 0.91 -25.66
C ALA A 346 5.70 2.25 -25.42
N GLN A 347 5.11 3.25 -24.76
CA GLN A 347 5.79 4.51 -24.45
C GLN A 347 6.97 4.27 -23.49
N ARG A 348 6.77 3.46 -22.44
CA ARG A 348 7.85 3.09 -21.51
C ARG A 348 8.98 2.35 -22.23
N THR A 349 8.63 1.41 -23.09
CA THR A 349 9.56 0.63 -23.91
C THR A 349 10.29 1.52 -24.93
N HIS A 350 9.59 2.51 -25.51
CA HIS A 350 10.18 3.49 -26.40
C HIS A 350 11.24 4.35 -25.68
N CYS A 351 10.92 4.85 -24.48
CA CYS A 351 11.88 5.58 -23.64
C CYS A 351 13.13 4.74 -23.34
N LEU A 352 12.96 3.48 -22.91
CA LEU A 352 14.08 2.55 -22.69
C LEU A 352 14.88 2.29 -23.98
N GLY A 353 14.20 2.17 -25.12
CA GLY A 353 14.85 2.03 -26.43
C GLY A 353 15.68 3.26 -26.82
N ARG A 354 15.21 4.47 -26.52
CA ARG A 354 16.00 5.70 -26.71
C ARG A 354 17.22 5.72 -25.80
N MET A 355 17.06 5.40 -24.51
CA MET A 355 18.14 5.29 -23.54
C MET A 355 19.19 4.26 -23.96
N LYS A 356 18.76 3.09 -24.43
CA LYS A 356 19.62 2.04 -24.96
C LYS A 356 20.47 2.54 -26.12
N LYS A 357 19.86 3.25 -27.08
CA LYS A 357 20.58 3.83 -28.23
C LYS A 357 21.57 4.92 -27.82
N ALA A 358 21.17 5.79 -26.90
CA ALA A 358 22.03 6.85 -26.37
C ALA A 358 23.13 6.30 -25.44
N GLY A 359 22.95 5.07 -24.94
CA GLY A 359 23.83 4.47 -23.94
C GLY A 359 23.77 5.14 -22.57
N THR A 360 22.74 5.96 -22.32
CA THR A 360 22.54 6.75 -21.10
C THR A 360 21.17 6.46 -20.51
N ALA A 361 21.11 6.34 -19.18
CA ALA A 361 19.88 6.24 -18.41
C ALA A 361 20.03 7.07 -17.13
N PRO A 362 18.91 7.52 -16.51
CA PRO A 362 18.92 8.06 -15.16
C PRO A 362 19.74 7.20 -14.20
N GLN A 363 20.61 7.84 -13.41
CA GLN A 363 21.34 7.15 -12.35
C GLN A 363 20.37 6.76 -11.23
N LEU A 364 20.42 5.51 -10.77
CA LEU A 364 19.44 5.02 -9.79
C LEU A 364 19.64 5.75 -8.45
N ALA A 365 20.88 6.03 -8.07
CA ALA A 365 21.18 6.80 -6.85
C ALA A 365 20.53 8.20 -6.83
N ALA A 366 20.43 8.85 -8.00
CA ALA A 366 19.77 10.15 -8.11
C ALA A 366 18.24 10.00 -8.12
N LEU A 367 17.74 8.99 -8.83
CA LEU A 367 16.30 8.70 -8.92
C LEU A 367 15.71 8.29 -7.56
N PHE A 368 16.43 7.47 -6.80
CA PHE A 368 15.93 6.89 -5.55
C PHE A 368 15.83 7.91 -4.41
N LYS A 369 16.57 9.02 -4.51
CA LYS A 369 16.51 10.14 -3.56
C LYS A 369 15.32 11.07 -3.80
N GLN A 370 14.65 10.95 -4.94
CA GLN A 370 13.53 11.82 -5.27
C GLN A 370 12.31 11.48 -4.41
N ASN A 371 11.73 12.48 -3.78
CA ASN A 371 10.37 12.36 -3.25
C ASN A 371 9.33 12.34 -4.38
N THR A 372 8.05 12.15 -4.05
CA THR A 372 6.96 12.10 -5.03
C THR A 372 6.85 13.36 -5.88
N SER A 373 7.03 14.55 -5.29
CA SER A 373 6.98 15.81 -6.03
C SER A 373 8.14 15.95 -7.02
N GLU A 374 9.35 15.63 -6.58
CA GLU A 374 10.55 15.64 -7.43
C GLU A 374 10.47 14.58 -8.52
N PHE A 375 9.92 13.40 -8.22
CA PHE A 375 9.67 12.34 -9.19
C PHE A 375 8.61 12.73 -10.22
N GLY A 376 7.62 13.53 -9.84
CA GLY A 376 6.64 14.15 -10.76
C GLY A 376 7.18 15.30 -11.61
N ALA A 377 8.34 15.88 -11.28
CA ALA A 377 8.90 17.02 -12.00
C ALA A 377 9.71 16.61 -13.24
N SER A 378 9.68 17.41 -14.32
CA SER A 378 10.43 17.13 -15.56
C SER A 378 11.94 17.34 -15.50
N GLN A 379 12.50 17.61 -14.32
CA GLN A 379 13.93 17.85 -14.09
C GLN A 379 14.45 16.93 -12.97
N PRO A 380 15.72 16.47 -13.03
CA PRO A 380 16.66 16.64 -14.15
C PRO A 380 16.38 15.69 -15.34
N TYR A 381 15.41 14.78 -15.18
CA TYR A 381 14.99 13.83 -16.20
C TYR A 381 13.52 14.05 -16.55
N ALA A 382 13.17 13.84 -17.82
CA ALA A 382 11.78 13.86 -18.25
C ALA A 382 10.95 12.84 -17.45
N VAL A 383 9.72 13.20 -17.08
CA VAL A 383 8.82 12.34 -16.29
C VAL A 383 8.64 10.98 -16.95
N ALA A 384 8.38 10.96 -18.27
CA ALA A 384 8.21 9.72 -19.04
C ALA A 384 9.44 8.78 -18.94
N ASP A 385 10.64 9.34 -18.87
CA ASP A 385 11.89 8.60 -18.74
C ASP A 385 12.05 8.01 -17.34
N LYS A 386 11.68 8.77 -16.29
CA LYS A 386 11.68 8.28 -14.90
C LYS A 386 10.70 7.13 -14.69
N TYR A 387 9.48 7.24 -15.19
CA TYR A 387 8.49 6.17 -15.13
C TYR A 387 8.92 4.94 -15.93
N ALA A 388 9.57 5.12 -17.08
CA ALA A 388 10.11 4.01 -17.86
C ALA A 388 11.21 3.25 -17.09
N VAL A 389 12.13 3.97 -16.45
CA VAL A 389 13.16 3.37 -15.59
C VAL A 389 12.52 2.66 -14.40
N ALA A 390 11.66 3.34 -13.64
CA ALA A 390 10.99 2.79 -12.46
C ALA A 390 10.21 1.50 -12.80
N GLY A 391 9.37 1.54 -13.84
CA GLY A 391 8.64 0.36 -14.31
C GLY A 391 9.56 -0.78 -14.74
N SER A 392 10.69 -0.48 -15.39
CA SER A 392 11.64 -1.54 -15.80
C SER A 392 12.36 -2.18 -14.63
N ILE A 393 12.61 -1.44 -13.54
CA ILE A 393 13.17 -1.97 -12.30
C ILE A 393 12.15 -2.92 -11.66
N ALA A 394 10.89 -2.50 -11.51
CA ALA A 394 9.84 -3.38 -11.00
C ALA A 394 9.68 -4.64 -11.86
N TRP A 395 9.66 -4.49 -13.19
CA TRP A 395 9.56 -5.63 -14.11
C TRP A 395 10.74 -6.60 -13.94
N TYR A 396 11.96 -6.05 -13.86
CA TYR A 396 13.17 -6.83 -13.64
C TYR A 396 13.10 -7.61 -12.33
N CYS A 397 12.68 -6.97 -11.23
CA CYS A 397 12.61 -7.61 -9.92
C CYS A 397 11.49 -8.64 -9.79
N ILE A 398 10.31 -8.36 -10.33
CA ILE A 398 9.10 -9.18 -10.13
C ILE A 398 9.04 -10.37 -11.08
N PHE A 399 9.49 -10.19 -12.32
CA PHE A 399 9.32 -11.19 -13.39
C PHE A 399 10.63 -11.80 -13.90
N ILE A 400 11.69 -11.01 -14.07
CA ILE A 400 12.93 -11.50 -14.70
C ILE A 400 13.87 -12.17 -13.69
N LYS A 401 14.07 -11.54 -12.54
CA LYS A 401 14.87 -12.02 -11.42
C LYS A 401 14.00 -12.31 -10.22
N LYS A 402 12.83 -12.91 -10.47
CA LYS A 402 11.81 -13.21 -9.47
C LYS A 402 12.40 -13.82 -8.19
N ASP A 403 13.19 -14.87 -8.34
CA ASP A 403 13.73 -15.64 -7.21
C ASP A 403 14.79 -14.88 -6.41
N SER A 404 15.42 -13.86 -7.02
CA SER A 404 16.44 -13.04 -6.37
C SER A 404 15.86 -11.78 -5.74
N TYR A 405 14.92 -11.10 -6.40
CA TYR A 405 14.59 -9.70 -6.09
C TYR A 405 13.12 -9.43 -5.80
N ARG A 406 12.19 -10.36 -6.05
CA ARG A 406 10.75 -10.09 -5.85
C ARG A 406 10.43 -9.76 -4.41
N ALA A 407 10.91 -10.57 -3.46
CA ALA A 407 10.69 -10.31 -2.04
C ALA A 407 11.38 -9.02 -1.55
N ALA A 408 12.56 -8.71 -2.09
CA ALA A 408 13.28 -7.49 -1.77
C ALA A 408 12.52 -6.24 -2.26
N PHE A 409 12.01 -6.26 -3.49
CA PHE A 409 11.22 -5.18 -4.08
C PHE A 409 9.94 -4.93 -3.27
N PHE A 410 9.12 -5.96 -3.03
CA PHE A 410 7.90 -5.77 -2.25
C PHE A 410 8.19 -5.40 -0.80
N GLY A 411 9.29 -5.89 -0.22
CA GLY A 411 9.74 -5.47 1.10
C GLY A 411 10.04 -3.97 1.17
N LEU A 412 10.77 -3.43 0.19
CA LEU A 412 11.06 -2.00 0.11
C LEU A 412 9.79 -1.17 -0.16
N LEU A 413 8.85 -1.69 -0.97
CA LEU A 413 7.55 -1.05 -1.20
C LEU A 413 6.74 -0.95 0.11
N ILE A 414 6.74 -2.02 0.91
CA ILE A 414 6.05 -2.05 2.21
C ILE A 414 6.69 -1.07 3.19
N ASP A 415 8.02 -1.00 3.25
CA ASP A 415 8.74 -0.05 4.10
C ASP A 415 8.34 1.39 3.74
N GLN A 416 8.29 1.70 2.45
CA GLN A 416 7.89 3.01 1.95
C GLN A 416 6.45 3.37 2.35
N TYR A 417 5.49 2.47 2.12
CA TYR A 417 4.07 2.71 2.43
C TYR A 417 3.80 2.80 3.95
N ARG A 418 4.61 2.13 4.77
CA ARG A 418 4.54 2.22 6.24
C ARG A 418 5.34 3.38 6.81
N SER A 419 6.07 4.10 5.97
CA SER A 419 6.96 5.18 6.40
C SER A 419 8.01 4.72 7.40
N ASP A 420 8.48 3.49 7.25
CA ASP A 420 9.52 2.92 8.10
C ASP A 420 10.89 3.32 7.55
N SER A 421 11.35 4.53 7.91
CA SER A 421 12.65 5.08 7.50
C SER A 421 13.85 4.41 8.16
N THR A 422 13.58 3.57 9.16
CA THR A 422 14.59 2.72 9.80
C THR A 422 14.68 1.34 9.15
N GLY A 423 13.78 1.08 8.21
CA GLY A 423 13.72 -0.10 7.37
C GLY A 423 14.99 -0.26 6.54
N ARG A 424 15.24 -1.52 6.20
CA ARG A 424 16.50 -1.99 5.61
C ARG A 424 16.85 -1.17 4.36
N THR A 425 18.09 -0.68 4.27
CA THR A 425 18.56 0.04 3.06
C THR A 425 18.36 -0.82 1.81
N PHE A 426 18.40 -0.19 0.64
CA PHE A 426 18.38 -0.92 -0.63
C PHE A 426 19.33 -2.12 -0.61
N GLU A 427 20.56 -1.90 -0.15
CA GLU A 427 21.61 -2.93 -0.07
C GLU A 427 21.28 -4.04 0.92
N GLN A 428 20.69 -3.70 2.07
CA GLN A 428 20.26 -4.69 3.06
C GLN A 428 19.07 -5.53 2.56
N ARG A 429 18.19 -4.96 1.73
CA ARG A 429 17.06 -5.67 1.11
C ARG A 429 17.50 -6.56 -0.03
N PHE A 430 18.36 -6.04 -0.92
CA PHE A 430 18.76 -6.70 -2.16
C PHE A 430 20.01 -7.58 -2.00
N GLY A 431 20.77 -7.42 -0.91
CA GLY A 431 21.98 -8.20 -0.61
C GLY A 431 23.18 -7.83 -1.49
N LEU A 432 23.15 -6.67 -2.14
CA LEU A 432 24.18 -6.18 -3.06
C LEU A 432 24.15 -4.65 -3.13
N SER A 433 25.26 -4.05 -3.54
CA SER A 433 25.36 -2.59 -3.66
C SER A 433 24.41 -2.03 -4.72
N LEU A 434 23.95 -0.78 -4.56
CA LEU A 434 23.15 -0.12 -5.59
C LEU A 434 23.85 -0.07 -6.96
N GLU A 435 25.18 0.05 -6.97
CA GLU A 435 25.99 0.02 -8.20
C GLU A 435 25.94 -1.34 -8.89
N GLU A 436 26.12 -2.44 -8.14
CA GLU A 436 25.99 -3.80 -8.69
C GLU A 436 24.58 -4.05 -9.23
N PHE A 437 23.55 -3.58 -8.52
CA PHE A 437 22.18 -3.67 -9.00
C PHE A 437 21.99 -2.89 -10.29
N GLU A 438 22.44 -1.63 -10.33
CA GLU A 438 22.29 -0.75 -11.47
C GLU A 438 22.99 -1.33 -12.70
N ASN A 439 24.18 -1.90 -12.54
CA ASN A 439 24.91 -2.57 -13.62
C ASN A 439 24.13 -3.80 -14.13
N SER A 440 23.64 -4.64 -13.22
CA SER A 440 22.84 -5.82 -13.56
C SER A 440 21.53 -5.46 -14.28
N TRP A 441 20.84 -4.42 -13.80
CA TRP A 441 19.63 -3.91 -14.41
C TRP A 441 19.90 -3.26 -15.77
N LYS A 442 20.98 -2.47 -15.93
CA LYS A 442 21.38 -1.90 -17.23
C LYS A 442 21.69 -2.99 -18.25
N ALA A 443 22.32 -4.09 -17.83
CA ALA A 443 22.56 -5.25 -18.69
C ALA A 443 21.26 -5.83 -19.24
N TYR A 444 20.24 -5.93 -18.39
CA TYR A 444 18.91 -6.35 -18.81
C TYR A 444 18.20 -5.31 -19.69
N ALA A 445 18.02 -4.08 -19.19
CA ALA A 445 17.15 -3.08 -19.79
C ALA A 445 17.78 -2.40 -21.03
N LEU A 446 19.10 -2.26 -21.04
CA LEU A 446 19.85 -1.57 -22.10
C LEU A 446 20.72 -2.52 -22.91
N GLY A 447 20.92 -3.77 -22.49
CA GLY A 447 21.79 -4.74 -23.20
C GLY A 447 23.28 -4.41 -23.09
N LYS A 448 23.72 -3.89 -21.94
CA LYS A 448 25.11 -3.48 -21.66
C LYS A 448 25.76 -4.26 -20.54
#